data_AF-A0AAD1RUK9-F1
#
_entry.id   AF-A0AAD1RUK9-F1
#
_cell.length_a   1.000
_cell.length_b   1.000
_cell.length_c   1.000
_cell.angle_alpha   90.00
_cell.angle_beta   90.00
_cell.angle_gamma   90.00
#
_symmetry.space_group_name_H-M   'P 1'
#
loop_
_entity.id
_entity.type
_entity.pdbx_description
1 polymer ?
#
loop_
_entity_poly.entity_id
_entity_poly.type
_entity_poly.pdbx_seq_one_letter_code
_entity_poly.pdbx_strand_id
1 'polypeptide(L)' 'MYRPWGADVINMSTVPEVVLAKEAGICYASIAMATYYDCWKEHEEAVSVDLVLKILKENANKATSILRTAIPQI' A
#
# COMPACT_ATOMS: atom_id res chain seq x y z
N MET A 1 -16.41 -3.30 -8.79
CA MET A 1 -16.88 -1.97 -8.35
C MET A 1 -15.78 -0.93 -8.39
N TYR A 2 -14.70 -1.08 -7.63
CA TYR A 2 -13.64 -0.07 -7.51
C TYR A 2 -12.84 0.21 -8.79
N ARG A 3 -12.55 -0.82 -9.60
CA ARG A 3 -11.84 -0.65 -10.89
C ARG A 3 -12.61 0.22 -11.90
N PRO A 4 -13.92 0.00 -12.15
CA PRO A 4 -14.73 0.93 -12.94
C PRO A 4 -14.74 2.38 -12.44
N TRP A 5 -14.47 2.61 -11.15
CA TRP A 5 -14.38 3.96 -10.57
C TRP A 5 -12.98 4.59 -10.73
N GLY A 6 -12.05 3.91 -11.39
CA GLY A 6 -10.68 4.39 -11.60
C GLY A 6 -9.75 4.17 -10.41
N ALA A 7 -10.09 3.29 -9.45
CA ALA A 7 -9.19 2.95 -8.35
C ALA A 7 -8.15 1.91 -8.79
N ASP A 8 -6.87 2.20 -8.54
CA ASP A 8 -5.74 1.34 -8.89
C ASP A 8 -5.36 0.36 -7.77
N VAL A 9 -5.44 0.82 -6.50
CA VAL A 9 -5.04 0.05 -5.31
C VAL A 9 -6.08 0.22 -4.21
N ILE A 10 -6.34 -0.85 -3.47
CA ILE A 10 -7.24 -0.85 -2.31
C ILE A 10 -6.43 -1.21 -1.06
N ASN A 11 -6.63 -0.44 0.02
CA ASN A 11 -6.06 -0.73 1.33
C ASN A 11 -7.06 -0.35 2.44
N MET A 12 -6.70 -0.62 3.69
CA MET A 12 -7.57 -0.42 4.86
C MET A 12 -7.03 0.60 5.87
N SER A 13 -5.92 1.28 5.58
CA SER A 13 -5.17 2.06 6.58
C SER A 13 -4.88 3.50 6.20
N THR A 14 -4.73 3.83 4.91
CA THR A 14 -4.31 5.18 4.50
C THR A 14 -5.32 6.25 4.88
N VAL A 15 -6.61 5.93 4.82
CA VAL A 15 -7.69 6.78 5.33
C VAL A 15 -8.19 6.13 6.63
N PRO A 16 -8.23 6.86 7.77
CA PRO A 16 -8.20 8.32 7.91
C PRO A 16 -6.82 8.97 8.14
N GLU A 17 -5.73 8.21 8.22
CA GLU A 17 -4.40 8.71 8.60
C GLU A 17 -3.94 9.94 7.79
N VAL A 18 -4.10 9.92 6.46
CA VAL A 18 -3.74 11.04 5.58
C VAL A 18 -4.54 12.32 5.86
N VAL A 19 -5.81 12.17 6.27
CA VAL A 19 -6.68 13.30 6.60
C VAL A 19 -6.22 13.94 7.90
N LEU A 20 -5.95 13.11 8.91
CA LEU A 20 -5.48 13.56 10.22
C LEU A 20 -4.10 14.23 10.13
N ALA A 21 -3.18 13.71 9.30
CA ALA A 21 -1.88 14.33 9.09
C ALA A 21 -2.02 15.73 8.46
N LYS A 22 -2.94 15.90 7.51
CA LYS A 22 -3.25 17.20 6.92
C LYS A 22 -3.86 18.16 7.94
N GLU A 23 -4.79 17.70 8.78
CA GLU A 23 -5.38 18.49 9.87
C GLU A 23 -4.32 18.94 10.89
N ALA A 24 -3.33 18.11 11.15
CA ALA A 24 -2.19 18.42 12.02
C ALA A 24 -1.10 19.28 11.37
N GLY A 25 -1.21 19.62 10.09
CA GLY A 25 -0.20 20.40 9.35
C GLY A 25 1.09 19.63 9.04
N ILE A 26 1.02 18.29 8.99
CA ILE A 26 2.17 17.41 8.74
C ILE A 26 2.21 17.02 7.26
N CYS A 27 3.37 17.21 6.61
CA CYS A 27 3.62 16.70 5.26
C CYS A 27 3.58 15.16 5.28
N TYR A 28 2.58 14.58 4.61
CA TYR A 28 2.34 13.14 4.58
C TYR A 28 2.51 12.56 3.18
N ALA A 29 3.21 11.43 3.08
CA ALA A 29 3.33 10.64 1.86
C ALA A 29 3.20 9.15 2.21
N SER A 30 2.56 8.37 1.33
CA SER A 30 2.37 6.93 1.51
C SER A 30 2.95 6.15 0.34
N ILE A 31 3.49 4.96 0.61
CA ILE A 31 3.98 4.01 -0.39
C ILE A 31 3.07 2.79 -0.33
N ALA A 32 2.19 2.63 -1.33
CA ALA A 32 1.35 1.45 -1.46
C ALA A 32 2.11 0.33 -2.17
N MET A 33 2.31 -0.80 -1.49
CA MET A 33 2.97 -1.97 -2.06
C MET A 33 1.95 -3.04 -2.36
N ALA A 34 1.74 -3.35 -3.65
CA ALA A 34 0.81 -4.38 -4.08
C ALA A 34 1.22 -5.75 -3.52
N THR A 35 0.28 -6.41 -2.83
CA THR A 35 0.47 -7.75 -2.25
C THR A 35 -0.32 -8.82 -2.99
N TYR A 36 -1.45 -8.49 -3.59
CA TYR A 36 -2.29 -9.38 -4.39
C TYR A 36 -3.21 -8.56 -5.30
N TYR A 37 -3.88 -9.21 -6.25
CA TYR A 37 -4.77 -8.57 -7.22
C TYR A 37 -6.25 -8.56 -6.79
N ASP A 38 -6.51 -8.49 -5.48
CA ASP A 38 -7.86 -8.59 -4.92
C ASP A 38 -8.62 -9.83 -5.45
N CYS A 39 -9.94 -9.85 -5.40
CA CYS A 39 -10.76 -10.97 -5.86
C CYS A 39 -11.18 -10.87 -7.34
N TRP A 40 -10.68 -9.91 -8.11
CA TRP A 40 -11.16 -9.69 -9.49
C TRP A 40 -10.46 -10.55 -10.53
N LYS A 41 -9.30 -11.12 -10.21
CA LYS A 41 -8.48 -11.89 -11.16
C LYS A 41 -8.78 -13.38 -10.99
N GLU A 42 -9.59 -13.94 -11.90
CA GLU A 42 -10.15 -15.30 -11.81
C GLU A 42 -9.12 -16.44 -11.92
N HIS A 43 -7.92 -16.16 -12.44
CA HIS A 43 -6.87 -17.18 -12.67
C HIS A 43 -5.68 -17.06 -11.71
N GLU A 44 -5.78 -16.24 -10.66
CA GLU A 44 -4.81 -16.21 -9.58
C GLU A 44 -5.40 -16.80 -8.29
N GLU A 45 -4.52 -17.29 -7.42
CA GLU A 45 -4.90 -17.85 -6.13
C GLU A 45 -5.72 -16.85 -5.31
N ALA A 46 -6.80 -17.33 -4.71
CA ALA A 46 -7.61 -16.54 -3.80
C ALA A 46 -6.74 -15.97 -2.67
N VAL A 47 -7.05 -14.74 -2.23
CA VAL A 47 -6.29 -14.06 -1.18
C VAL A 47 -6.19 -14.93 0.09
N SER A 48 -4.97 -15.21 0.52
CA SER A 48 -4.68 -15.89 1.78
C SER A 48 -3.79 -15.01 2.65
N VAL A 49 -4.01 -15.06 3.96
CA VAL A 49 -3.23 -14.27 4.93
C VAL A 49 -1.74 -14.63 4.83
N ASP A 50 -1.41 -15.91 4.63
CA ASP A 50 -0.04 -16.38 4.47
C ASP A 50 0.65 -15.79 3.24
N LEU A 51 -0.04 -15.72 2.10
CA LEU A 51 0.48 -15.11 0.88
C LEU A 51 0.73 -13.61 1.09
N VAL A 52 -0.21 -12.92 1.72
CA VAL A 52 -0.07 -11.49 2.04
C VAL A 52 1.13 -11.25 2.94
N LEU A 53 1.30 -12.04 4.01
CA LEU A 53 2.43 -11.90 4.93
C LEU A 53 3.77 -12.20 4.27
N LYS A 54 3.83 -13.20 3.37
CA LYS A 54 5.03 -13.51 2.61
C LYS A 54 5.45 -12.33 1.73
N ILE A 55 4.53 -11.83 0.90
CA ILE A 55 4.82 -10.75 -0.03
C ILE A 55 5.10 -9.44 0.72
N LEU A 56 4.42 -9.20 1.85
CA LEU A 56 4.69 -8.06 2.72
C LEU A 56 6.13 -8.09 3.27
N LYS A 57 6.62 -9.26 3.72
CA LYS A 57 8.01 -9.39 4.19
C LYS A 57 9.02 -9.13 3.07
N GLU A 58 8.77 -9.63 1.86
CA GLU A 58 9.63 -9.35 0.69
C GLU A 58 9.63 -7.86 0.34
N ASN A 59 8.47 -7.22 0.44
CA ASN A 59 8.28 -5.81 0.16
C ASN A 59 8.85 -4.88 1.25
N ALA A 60 8.93 -5.33 2.50
CA ALA A 60 9.48 -4.54 3.61
C ALA A 60 10.91 -4.05 3.36
N ASN A 61 11.76 -4.90 2.78
CA ASN A 61 13.13 -4.53 2.41
C ASN A 61 13.16 -3.45 1.32
N LYS A 62 12.26 -3.53 0.34
CA LYS A 62 12.13 -2.55 -0.75
C LYS A 62 11.64 -1.20 -0.20
N ALA A 63 10.59 -1.21 0.63
CA ALA A 63 10.10 -0.01 1.30
C ALA A 63 11.20 0.68 2.12
N THR A 64 11.93 -0.10 2.91
CA THR A 64 13.02 0.43 3.74
C THR A 64 14.11 1.07 2.88
N SER A 65 14.47 0.42 1.76
CA SER A 65 15.44 0.98 0.81
C SER A 65 14.97 2.33 0.24
N ILE A 66 13.71 2.41 -0.19
CA ILE A 66 13.12 3.66 -0.71
C ILE A 66 13.17 4.76 0.34
N LEU A 67 12.75 4.46 1.58
CA LEU A 67 12.75 5.43 2.67
C LEU A 67 14.17 5.92 2.99
N ARG A 68 15.16 5.03 3.02
CA ARG A 68 16.58 5.41 3.23
C ARG A 68 17.11 6.35 2.16
N THR A 69 16.62 6.26 0.93
CA THR A 69 17.03 7.14 -0.16
C THR A 69 16.22 8.44 -0.22
N ALA A 70 14.93 8.39 0.10
CA ALA A 70 14.02 9.54 -0.02
C ALA A 70 14.13 10.52 1.15
N ILE A 71 14.23 10.03 2.39
CA ILE A 71 14.25 10.88 3.59
C ILE A 71 15.41 11.90 3.57
N PRO A 72 16.65 11.56 3.18
CA PRO A 72 17.74 12.54 3.12
C PRO A 72 17.59 13.64 2.05
N GLN A 73 16.59 13.56 1.16
CA GLN A 73 16.35 14.54 0.09
C GLN A 73 15.27 15.58 0.44
N ILE A 74 14.66 15.46 1.62
CA ILE A 74 13.62 16.34 2.15
C ILE A 74 14.26 17.30 3.16
#